data_AF-A0A7Y2FSN9-F1
#
_entry.id   AF-A0A7Y2FSN9-F1
#
_cell.length_a   1.000
_cell.length_b   1.000
_cell.length_c   1.000
_cell.angle_alpha   90.00
_cell.angle_beta   90.00
_cell.angle_gamma   90.00
#
_symmetry.space_group_name_H-M   'P 1'
#
loop_
_entity.id
_entity.type
_entity.pdbx_description
1 polymer ?
#
loop_
_entity_poly.entity_id
_entity_poly.type
_entity_poly.pdbx_seq_one_letter_code
_entity_poly.pdbx_strand_id
1 'polypeptide(L)' 'MPARIYQPARNAMQSGKAKSKNWLLEFDADAPRQADPLMGWT' A
#
# COMPACT_ATOMS: atom_id res chain seq x y z
N MET A 1 -13.65 4.04 8.33
CA MET A 1 -12.67 3.53 7.35
C MET A 1 -13.22 2.34 6.59
N PRO A 2 -13.38 2.42 5.26
CA PRO A 2 -13.61 1.24 4.43
C PRO A 2 -12.33 0.38 4.34
N ALA A 3 -12.50 -0.92 4.11
CA ALA A 3 -11.42 -1.87 3.92
C ALA A 3 -11.49 -2.48 2.52
N ARG A 4 -10.34 -2.75 1.90
CA ARG A 4 -10.22 -3.35 0.58
C ARG A 4 -9.49 -4.67 0.69
N ILE A 5 -10.12 -5.73 0.19
CA ILE A 5 -9.49 -7.06 0.07
C ILE A 5 -9.26 -7.32 -1.41
N TYR A 6 -8.00 -7.50 -1.80
CA TYR A 6 -7.65 -7.70 -3.20
C TYR A 6 -6.37 -8.54 -3.36
N GLN A 7 -6.21 -9.11 -4.55
CA GLN A 7 -4.97 -9.74 -4.96
C GLN A 7 -4.22 -8.77 -5.89
N PRO A 8 -2.98 -8.37 -5.57
CA PRO A 8 -2.26 -7.35 -6.33
C PRO A 8 -1.86 -7.89 -7.70
N ALA A 9 -2.12 -7.11 -8.73
CA ALA A 9 -1.69 -7.42 -10.09
C ALA A 9 -0.15 -7.41 -10.19
N ARG A 10 0.38 -8.17 -11.14
CA ARG A 10 1.83 -8.15 -11.42
C ARG A 10 2.23 -6.80 -11.99
N ASN A 11 3.34 -6.21 -11.51
CA ASN A 11 3.94 -5.03 -12.13
C ASN A 11 4.32 -5.33 -13.59
N ALA A 12 3.84 -4.51 -14.53
CA ALA A 12 4.09 -4.71 -15.97
C ALA A 12 5.56 -4.60 -16.35
N MET A 13 6.35 -3.78 -15.64
CA MET A 13 7.76 -3.53 -15.92
C MET A 13 8.71 -4.58 -15.34
N GLN A 14 8.19 -5.48 -14.48
CA GLN A 14 9.02 -6.45 -13.77
C GLN A 14 8.54 -7.88 -14.06
N SER A 15 9.51 -8.79 -14.24
CA SER A 15 9.21 -10.20 -14.48
C SER A 15 8.72 -10.93 -13.22
N GLY A 16 9.07 -10.44 -12.03
CA GLY A 16 8.79 -11.07 -10.74
C GLY A 16 7.29 -11.26 -10.43
N LYS A 17 6.93 -12.46 -9.96
CA LYS A 17 5.55 -12.87 -9.62
C LYS A 17 5.31 -13.09 -8.12
N ALA A 18 6.31 -12.82 -7.28
CA ALA A 18 6.31 -13.24 -5.87
C ALA A 18 5.15 -12.67 -5.05
N LYS A 19 4.71 -11.43 -5.34
CA LYS A 19 3.67 -10.76 -4.56
C LYS A 19 2.26 -10.93 -5.12
N SER A 20 2.09 -11.46 -6.33
CA SER A 20 0.79 -11.45 -7.03
C SER A 20 -0.16 -12.58 -6.64
N LYS A 21 0.26 -13.49 -5.75
CA LYS A 21 -0.57 -14.64 -5.33
C LYS A 21 -1.18 -14.48 -3.95
N ASN A 22 -0.75 -13.46 -3.20
CA ASN A 22 -1.19 -13.25 -1.83
C ASN A 22 -2.41 -12.33 -1.83
N TRP A 23 -3.40 -12.65 -1.01
CA TRP A 23 -4.51 -11.75 -0.73
C TRP A 23 -4.06 -10.71 0.30
N LEU A 24 -4.29 -9.44 0.00
CA LEU A 24 -3.99 -8.32 0.88
C LEU A 24 -5.29 -7.71 1.38
N LEU A 25 -5.29 -7.37 2.66
CA LEU A 25 -6.30 -6.54 3.32
C LEU A 25 -5.66 -5.18 3.58
N GLU A 26 -6.19 -4.13 2.95
CA GLU A 26 -5.73 -2.76 3.11
C GLU A 26 -6.86 -1.91 3.69
N PHE A 27 -6.52 -1.04 4.64
CA PHE A 27 -7.44 -0.06 5.21
C PHE A 27 -7.05 1.31 4.69
N ASP A 28 -8.05 2.12 4.30
CA ASP A 28 -7.79 3.53 4.00
C ASP A 28 -7.30 4.24 5.27
N ALA A 29 -6.32 5.14 5.12
CA ALA A 29 -5.75 5.87 6.26
C ALA A 29 -6.81 6.76 6.93
N ASP A 30 -6.98 6.61 8.25
CA ASP A 30 -7.98 7.39 9.01
C ASP A 30 -7.62 8.87 9.14
N ALA A 31 -6.32 9.18 9.07
CA ALA A 31 -5.78 10.52 9.20
C ALA A 31 -4.77 10.80 8.07
N PRO A 32 -4.67 12.06 7.61
CA PRO A 32 -3.65 12.45 6.64
C PRO A 32 -2.24 12.27 7.24
N ARG A 33 -1.29 11.81 6.41
CA ARG A 33 0.12 11.79 6.81
C ARG A 33 0.58 13.21 7.10
N GLN A 34 1.15 13.40 8.28
CA GLN A 34 1.66 14.69 8.73
C GLN A 34 3.18 14.63 8.74
N ALA A 35 3.82 15.63 8.15
CA ALA A 35 5.28 15.72 8.13
C ALA A 35 5.82 15.88 9.56
N ASP A 36 6.93 15.21 9.85
CA ASP A 36 7.62 15.38 11.14
C ASP A 36 8.04 16.86 11.33
N PRO A 37 7.76 17.49 12.48
CA PRO A 37 8.03 18.92 12.66
C PRO A 37 9.53 19.28 12.77
N LEU A 38 10.42 18.31 12.99
CA LEU A 38 11.85 18.56 13.12
C LEU A 38 12.58 18.34 11.79
N MET A 39 12.33 17.20 11.14
CA MET A 39 13.04 16.77 9.93
C MET A 39 12.20 16.87 8.66
N GLY A 40 10.87 17.02 8.76
CA GLY A 40 9.98 17.23 7.61
C GLY A 40 9.69 15.98 6.77
N TRP A 41 10.01 14.77 7.26
CA TRP A 41 9.76 13.53 6.52
C TRP A 41 8.30 13.09 6.64
N THR A 42 7.75 12.53 5.54
CA THR A 42 6.33 12.14 5.36
C THR A 42 6.18 10.68 4.97
#